data_AF-A0A850MPU6-F1
#
_entry.id   AF-A0A850MPU6-F1
#
_cell.length_a   1.000
_cell.length_b   1.000
_cell.length_c   1.000
_cell.angle_alpha   90.00
_cell.angle_beta   90.00
_cell.angle_gamma   90.00
#
_symmetry.space_group_name_H-M   'P 1'
#
loop_
_entity.id
_entity.type
_entity.pdbx_description
1 polymer ?
#
loop_
_entity_poly.entity_id
_entity_poly.type
_entity_poly.pdbx_seq_one_letter_code
_entity_poly.pdbx_strand_id
1 'polypeptide(L)'
;MLDKKDLRKIFGRAAYEVQLFKEKDFIRKQCPHCGTFFWTLNPDRKDCGDTNCIGGYTFIGKGSGKSWDFHDTVKNWCKFFEDEGHTRITEYSTVARWRDDIEFTIASIACFQPNVLNGTIKPPANPLVLPQPCIRFGGKGFNDIDNVGRTGRHLTSFIMGGQHAFNSKKLGYKGYWMDRCIELDFQFLTQVLAIPESKITLREDIWLGGGNFGPCLESFCDGLEIVNSVFMQYEVLPDDSHRQMEMTVVDVGWGVERIGWYATGTPSVYEATFGPVLTKMKKTVGLKLDTDLLNKYYVLSGLLNVDEVDIKVERQKVAQKIGIDYHELERVL
;
A
#
# COMPACT_ATOMS: atom_id res chain seq x y z
N MET A 1 -3.15 22.07 -13.05
CA MET A 1 -2.87 20.75 -12.45
C MET A 1 -4.14 20.26 -11.80
N LEU A 2 -4.64 19.11 -12.23
CA LEU A 2 -5.84 18.48 -11.67
C LEU A 2 -5.64 18.13 -10.19
N ASP A 3 -6.57 18.56 -9.33
CA ASP A 3 -6.62 18.16 -7.91
C ASP A 3 -7.37 16.82 -7.78
N LYS A 4 -6.83 15.90 -6.96
CA LYS A 4 -7.53 14.66 -6.58
C LYS A 4 -8.94 14.95 -6.04
N LYS A 5 -9.15 16.06 -5.32
CA LYS A 5 -10.48 16.42 -4.81
C LYS A 5 -11.48 16.68 -5.93
N ASP A 6 -11.04 17.24 -7.06
CA ASP A 6 -11.91 17.45 -8.22
C ASP A 6 -12.15 16.16 -8.97
N LEU A 7 -11.11 15.34 -9.14
CA LEU A 7 -11.25 14.01 -9.75
C LEU A 7 -12.21 13.12 -8.95
N ARG A 8 -12.27 13.25 -7.62
CA ARG A 8 -13.20 12.49 -6.74
C ARG A 8 -14.66 12.71 -7.10
N LYS A 9 -14.99 13.86 -7.69
CA LYS A 9 -16.37 14.18 -8.10
C LYS A 9 -16.81 13.39 -9.35
N ILE A 10 -15.86 12.80 -10.09
CA ILE A 10 -16.13 12.01 -11.31
C ILE A 10 -16.69 10.62 -10.95
N PHE A 11 -16.31 10.06 -9.80
CA PHE A 11 -16.66 8.69 -9.41
C PHE A 11 -17.70 8.66 -8.28
N GLY A 12 -18.88 8.13 -8.60
CA GLY A 12 -19.88 7.77 -7.60
C GLY A 12 -19.71 6.35 -7.07
N ARG A 13 -20.62 5.90 -6.19
CA ARG A 13 -20.63 4.55 -5.58
C ARG A 13 -20.39 3.41 -6.59
N ALA A 14 -21.01 3.48 -7.77
CA ALA A 14 -20.93 2.42 -8.78
C ALA A 14 -19.50 2.19 -9.31
N ALA A 15 -18.60 3.18 -9.17
CA ALA A 15 -17.20 3.06 -9.56
C ALA A 15 -16.34 2.27 -8.56
N TYR A 16 -16.91 1.90 -7.40
CA TYR A 16 -16.23 1.18 -6.31
C TYR A 16 -16.94 -0.12 -5.92
N GLU A 17 -18.17 -0.34 -6.38
CA GLU A 17 -18.95 -1.52 -6.01
C GLU A 17 -18.57 -2.73 -6.86
N VAL A 18 -18.19 -3.83 -6.20
CA VAL A 18 -17.82 -5.10 -6.84
C VAL A 18 -18.75 -6.23 -6.41
N GLN A 19 -18.76 -7.31 -7.19
CA GLN A 19 -19.55 -8.52 -6.98
C GLN A 19 -19.35 -9.10 -5.56
N LEU A 20 -18.11 -9.18 -5.08
CA LEU A 20 -17.77 -9.67 -3.73
C LEU A 20 -18.54 -8.93 -2.63
N PHE A 21 -18.75 -7.62 -2.78
CA PHE A 21 -19.47 -6.82 -1.78
C PHE A 21 -20.93 -7.24 -1.66
N LYS A 22 -21.55 -7.64 -2.76
CA LYS A 22 -22.93 -8.12 -2.80
C LYS A 22 -23.02 -9.56 -2.26
N GLU A 23 -22.07 -10.40 -2.61
CA GLU A 23 -22.06 -11.81 -2.22
C GLU A 23 -21.81 -12.04 -0.73
N LYS A 24 -21.03 -11.16 -0.10
CA LYS A 24 -20.70 -11.23 1.33
C LYS A 24 -21.44 -10.21 2.20
N ASP A 25 -22.37 -9.43 1.63
CA ASP A 25 -23.12 -8.39 2.35
C ASP A 25 -22.22 -7.31 2.99
N PHE A 26 -21.23 -6.81 2.26
CA PHE A 26 -20.42 -5.67 2.70
C PHE A 26 -21.30 -4.43 2.88
N ILE A 27 -21.07 -3.71 3.97
CA ILE A 27 -21.78 -2.48 4.31
C ILE A 27 -20.90 -1.29 3.91
N ARG A 28 -21.42 -0.45 3.03
CA ARG A 28 -20.81 0.85 2.72
C ARG A 28 -21.12 1.87 3.81
N LYS A 29 -20.09 2.49 4.36
CA LYS A 29 -20.18 3.50 5.43
C LYS A 29 -19.35 4.72 5.08
N GLN A 30 -19.58 5.83 5.78
CA GLN A 30 -18.76 7.03 5.70
C GLN A 30 -18.02 7.23 7.02
N CYS A 31 -16.70 7.37 6.96
CA CYS A 31 -15.88 7.56 8.15
C CYS A 31 -16.17 8.94 8.78
N PRO A 32 -16.51 9.04 10.08
CA PRO A 32 -16.79 10.31 10.72
C PRO A 32 -15.52 11.17 10.92
N HIS A 33 -14.34 10.58 10.84
CA HIS A 33 -13.06 11.27 11.05
C HIS A 33 -12.54 11.95 9.78
N CYS A 34 -12.53 11.24 8.65
CA CYS A 34 -11.98 11.74 7.38
C CYS A 34 -13.03 11.97 6.29
N GLY A 35 -14.30 11.63 6.52
CA GLY A 35 -15.40 11.78 5.56
C GLY A 35 -15.34 10.82 4.37
N THR A 36 -14.33 9.96 4.29
CA THR A 36 -14.15 9.02 3.17
C THR A 36 -15.09 7.83 3.31
N PHE A 37 -15.63 7.36 2.18
CA PHE A 37 -16.44 6.14 2.15
C PHE A 37 -15.57 4.89 2.20
N PHE A 38 -16.09 3.85 2.84
CA PHE A 38 -15.41 2.56 2.95
C PHE A 38 -16.42 1.43 3.05
N TRP A 39 -15.95 0.21 2.77
CA TRP A 39 -16.73 -1.02 2.82
C TRP A 39 -16.20 -1.92 3.94
N THR A 40 -17.09 -2.54 4.71
CA THR A 40 -16.72 -3.46 5.78
C THR A 40 -17.79 -4.52 6.02
N LEU A 41 -17.37 -5.69 6.52
CA LEU A 41 -18.26 -6.73 7.02
C LEU A 41 -18.64 -6.55 8.50
N ASN A 42 -18.03 -5.57 9.19
CA ASN A 42 -18.32 -5.30 10.59
C ASN A 42 -19.44 -4.23 10.72
N PRO A 43 -20.64 -4.59 11.20
CA PRO A 43 -21.75 -3.65 11.36
C PRO A 43 -21.49 -2.60 12.45
N ASP A 44 -20.60 -2.87 13.40
CA ASP A 44 -20.30 -1.95 14.51
C ASP A 44 -19.14 -0.99 14.21
N ARG A 45 -18.33 -1.29 13.17
CA ARG A 45 -17.20 -0.42 12.79
C ARG A 45 -17.70 0.95 12.30
N LYS A 46 -17.06 2.02 12.78
CA LYS A 46 -17.41 3.42 12.45
C LYS A 46 -16.35 4.12 11.59
N ASP A 47 -15.09 3.75 11.75
CA ASP A 47 -13.94 4.30 11.02
C ASP A 47 -13.58 3.51 9.75
N CYS A 48 -12.79 4.11 8.86
CA CYS A 48 -12.33 3.49 7.62
C CYS A 48 -11.10 2.56 7.77
N GLY A 49 -10.60 2.34 8.99
CA GLY A 49 -9.40 1.51 9.21
C GLY A 49 -8.05 2.19 8.96
N ASP A 50 -8.03 3.42 8.44
CA ASP A 50 -6.82 4.23 8.32
C ASP A 50 -6.18 4.49 9.69
N THR A 51 -4.84 4.47 9.76
CA THR A 51 -4.07 4.66 10.99
C THR A 51 -4.48 5.93 11.75
N ASN A 52 -4.71 7.03 11.04
CA ASN A 52 -5.08 8.33 11.62
C ASN A 52 -6.52 8.33 12.12
N CYS A 53 -7.40 7.53 11.52
CA CYS A 53 -8.80 7.43 11.93
C CYS A 53 -8.99 6.51 13.13
N ILE A 54 -8.20 5.44 13.24
CA ILE A 54 -8.30 4.50 14.36
C ILE A 54 -7.39 4.85 15.55
N GLY A 55 -6.42 5.74 15.34
CA GLY A 55 -5.53 6.24 16.39
C GLY A 55 -4.24 5.44 16.59
N GLY A 56 -3.76 4.72 15.58
CA GLY A 56 -2.52 3.93 15.63
C GLY A 56 -2.66 2.50 15.10
N TYR A 57 -1.59 1.71 15.16
CA TYR A 57 -1.59 0.30 14.75
C TYR A 57 -2.06 -0.62 15.86
N THR A 58 -2.90 -1.62 15.56
CA THR A 58 -3.39 -2.59 16.56
C THR A 58 -2.80 -3.99 16.42
N PHE A 59 -1.99 -4.23 15.38
CA PHE A 59 -1.34 -5.52 15.09
C PHE A 59 0.07 -5.67 15.70
N ILE A 60 0.74 -4.58 16.07
CA ILE A 60 2.10 -4.61 16.64
C ILE A 60 2.09 -5.41 17.96
N GLY A 61 3.04 -6.33 18.10
CA GLY A 61 3.14 -7.29 19.20
C GLY A 61 2.19 -8.49 19.09
N LYS A 62 1.32 -8.55 18.07
CA LYS A 62 0.34 -9.63 17.86
C LYS A 62 0.57 -10.37 16.53
N GLY A 63 0.75 -9.61 15.46
CA GLY A 63 0.86 -10.10 14.09
C GLY A 63 -0.37 -10.89 13.63
N SER A 64 -0.23 -11.64 12.54
CA SER A 64 -1.20 -12.68 12.14
C SER A 64 -0.84 -14.08 12.62
N GLY A 65 0.27 -14.21 13.37
CA GLY A 65 0.80 -15.49 13.86
C GLY A 65 1.61 -16.26 12.81
N LYS A 66 1.90 -15.65 11.66
CA LYS A 66 2.76 -16.23 10.62
C LYS A 66 4.22 -15.91 10.91
N SER A 67 5.10 -16.90 10.78
CA SER A 67 6.54 -16.72 10.87
C SER A 67 7.13 -16.62 9.46
N TRP A 68 6.97 -15.46 8.81
CA TRP A 68 7.57 -15.20 7.50
C TRP A 68 8.72 -14.23 7.65
N ASP A 69 9.87 -14.57 7.08
CA ASP A 69 10.88 -13.56 6.78
C ASP A 69 10.52 -12.81 5.48
N PHE A 70 11.37 -11.87 5.07
CA PHE A 70 11.16 -11.11 3.84
C PHE A 70 11.10 -11.99 2.59
N HIS A 71 11.95 -13.03 2.50
CA HIS A 71 11.99 -13.93 1.35
C HIS A 71 10.75 -14.82 1.29
N ASP A 72 10.30 -15.35 2.43
CA ASP A 72 9.05 -16.08 2.56
C ASP A 72 7.86 -15.21 2.16
N THR A 73 7.87 -13.93 2.55
CA THR A 73 6.81 -12.98 2.21
C THR A 73 6.70 -12.80 0.69
N VAL A 74 7.82 -12.53 0.01
CA VAL A 74 7.86 -12.42 -1.46
C VAL A 74 7.41 -13.73 -2.12
N LYS A 75 7.94 -14.87 -1.64
CA LYS A 75 7.64 -16.19 -2.19
C LYS A 75 6.16 -16.54 -2.07
N ASN A 76 5.57 -16.36 -0.90
CA ASN A 76 4.15 -16.69 -0.65
C ASN A 76 3.22 -15.77 -1.42
N TRP A 77 3.55 -14.47 -1.53
CA TRP A 77 2.80 -13.53 -2.36
C TRP A 77 2.83 -13.91 -3.84
N CYS A 78 4.01 -14.13 -4.42
CA CYS A 78 4.13 -14.56 -5.82
C CYS A 78 3.39 -15.88 -6.06
N LYS A 79 3.61 -16.87 -5.19
CA LYS A 79 3.01 -18.20 -5.35
C LYS A 79 1.49 -18.14 -5.41
N PHE A 80 0.85 -17.35 -4.54
CA PHE A 80 -0.60 -17.22 -4.54
C PHE A 80 -1.11 -16.76 -5.92
N PHE A 81 -0.54 -15.70 -6.48
CA PHE A 81 -0.98 -15.21 -7.79
C PHE A 81 -0.61 -16.14 -8.94
N GLU A 82 0.53 -16.84 -8.87
CA GLU A 82 0.90 -17.88 -9.84
C GLU A 82 -0.13 -19.03 -9.83
N ASP A 83 -0.57 -19.46 -8.64
CA ASP A 83 -1.61 -20.49 -8.49
C ASP A 83 -2.98 -20.01 -9.04
N GLU A 84 -3.24 -18.70 -9.01
CA GLU A 84 -4.44 -18.04 -9.55
C GLU A 84 -4.33 -17.66 -11.04
N GLY A 85 -3.26 -18.09 -11.71
CA GLY A 85 -3.09 -17.99 -13.18
C GLY A 85 -2.31 -16.78 -13.67
N HIS A 86 -1.69 -15.99 -12.78
CA HIS A 86 -0.80 -14.90 -13.17
C HIS A 86 0.57 -15.44 -13.58
N THR A 87 1.15 -14.85 -14.62
CA THR A 87 2.55 -15.13 -14.95
C THR A 87 3.46 -14.25 -14.10
N ARG A 88 4.38 -14.85 -13.35
CA ARG A 88 5.42 -14.10 -12.65
C ARG A 88 6.46 -13.57 -13.64
N ILE A 89 6.71 -12.27 -13.59
CA ILE A 89 7.69 -11.58 -14.43
C ILE A 89 8.89 -11.17 -13.58
N THR A 90 10.07 -11.21 -14.20
CA THR A 90 11.31 -10.70 -13.59
C THR A 90 11.20 -9.20 -13.34
N GLU A 91 11.73 -8.77 -12.21
CA GLU A 91 11.81 -7.36 -11.85
C GLU A 91 12.64 -6.55 -12.87
N TYR A 92 12.24 -5.30 -13.05
CA TYR A 92 12.95 -4.33 -13.87
C TYR A 92 14.00 -3.61 -13.02
N SER A 93 14.95 -2.96 -13.68
CA SER A 93 15.90 -2.08 -13.00
C SER A 93 15.17 -1.00 -12.18
N THR A 94 15.75 -0.62 -11.04
CA THR A 94 15.30 0.55 -10.29
C THR A 94 15.56 1.85 -11.03
N VAL A 95 16.45 1.86 -12.01
CA VAL A 95 16.69 2.99 -12.92
C VAL A 95 15.78 2.84 -14.14
N ALA A 96 14.95 3.84 -14.41
CA ALA A 96 13.88 3.78 -15.40
C ALA A 96 14.39 3.99 -16.84
N ARG A 97 15.20 3.06 -17.36
CA ARG A 97 15.90 3.19 -18.67
C ARG A 97 14.98 3.22 -19.90
N TRP A 98 13.71 2.86 -19.77
CA TRP A 98 12.75 2.72 -20.87
C TRP A 98 11.85 3.94 -21.08
N ARG A 99 12.03 4.98 -20.27
CA ARG A 99 11.26 6.23 -20.27
C ARG A 99 12.16 7.40 -19.89
N ASP A 100 11.74 8.62 -20.19
CA ASP A 100 12.53 9.85 -20.05
C ASP A 100 11.92 10.88 -19.09
N ASP A 101 10.77 10.57 -18.49
CA ASP A 101 10.02 11.47 -17.61
C ASP A 101 10.24 11.20 -16.10
N ILE A 102 10.85 10.06 -15.74
CA ILE A 102 11.27 9.74 -14.37
C ILE A 102 12.63 9.05 -14.36
N GLU A 103 13.41 9.26 -13.29
CA GLU A 103 14.74 8.66 -13.13
C GLU A 103 14.69 7.24 -12.55
N PHE A 104 13.78 7.02 -11.58
CA PHE A 104 13.67 5.78 -10.83
C PHE A 104 12.29 5.14 -10.98
N THR A 105 12.23 3.82 -10.85
CA THR A 105 10.98 3.07 -10.77
C THR A 105 10.28 3.38 -9.45
N ILE A 106 9.21 4.18 -9.49
CA ILE A 106 8.47 4.66 -8.29
C ILE A 106 7.29 3.76 -7.88
N ALA A 107 6.85 2.90 -8.80
CA ALA A 107 5.75 1.96 -8.67
C ALA A 107 5.90 0.83 -9.70
N SER A 108 5.29 -0.33 -9.48
CA SER A 108 5.36 -1.46 -10.41
C SER A 108 4.78 -1.15 -11.79
N ILE A 109 3.69 -0.36 -11.85
CA ILE A 109 3.09 0.09 -13.12
C ILE A 109 4.03 0.94 -13.98
N ALA A 110 5.01 1.60 -13.35
CA ALA A 110 5.97 2.45 -14.05
C ALA A 110 6.86 1.64 -15.02
N CYS A 111 6.99 0.33 -14.82
CA CYS A 111 7.67 -0.61 -15.71
C CYS A 111 6.98 -0.77 -17.07
N PHE A 112 5.68 -0.51 -17.12
CA PHE A 112 4.85 -0.69 -18.33
C PHE A 112 4.46 0.65 -18.97
N GLN A 113 4.55 1.74 -18.21
CA GLN A 113 4.34 3.10 -18.71
C GLN A 113 5.55 3.64 -19.50
N PRO A 114 5.31 4.49 -20.51
CA PRO A 114 4.02 4.69 -21.20
C PRO A 114 3.74 3.63 -22.28
N ASN A 115 4.78 2.87 -22.67
CA ASN A 115 4.82 2.12 -23.93
C ASN A 115 3.86 0.93 -24.02
N VAL A 116 3.53 0.26 -22.91
CA VAL A 116 2.50 -0.79 -22.91
C VAL A 116 1.12 -0.15 -22.94
N LEU A 117 0.90 0.86 -22.09
CA LEU A 117 -0.41 1.51 -21.93
C LEU A 117 -0.88 2.22 -23.20
N ASN A 118 0.05 2.82 -23.97
CA ASN A 118 -0.27 3.41 -25.27
C ASN A 118 -0.32 2.39 -26.43
N GLY A 119 -0.02 1.11 -26.17
CA GLY A 119 -0.06 0.02 -27.15
C GLY A 119 1.14 -0.08 -28.07
N THR A 120 2.23 0.65 -27.81
CA THR A 120 3.47 0.59 -28.61
C THR A 120 4.17 -0.76 -28.43
N ILE A 121 4.14 -1.32 -27.21
CA ILE A 121 4.77 -2.59 -26.86
C ILE A 121 3.73 -3.50 -26.21
N LYS A 122 3.81 -4.81 -26.45
CA LYS A 122 2.92 -5.79 -25.81
C LYS A 122 3.30 -5.95 -24.32
N PRO A 123 2.33 -6.16 -23.41
CA PRO A 123 2.68 -6.57 -22.05
C PRO A 123 3.39 -7.93 -22.09
N PRO A 124 4.36 -8.20 -21.19
CA PRO A 124 5.14 -9.44 -21.21
C PRO A 124 4.30 -10.68 -20.89
N ALA A 125 3.21 -10.51 -20.12
CA ALA A 125 2.16 -11.50 -19.92
C ALA A 125 0.85 -10.78 -19.54
N ASN A 126 -0.28 -11.50 -19.52
CA ASN A 126 -1.56 -10.95 -19.11
C ASN A 126 -2.52 -12.06 -18.63
N PRO A 127 -2.88 -12.11 -17.33
CA PRO A 127 -2.41 -11.25 -16.25
C PRO A 127 -0.98 -11.57 -15.81
N LEU A 128 -0.36 -10.66 -15.06
CA LEU A 128 1.01 -10.81 -14.56
C LEU A 128 1.17 -10.36 -13.10
N VAL A 129 2.20 -10.90 -12.44
CA VAL A 129 2.71 -10.37 -11.17
C VAL A 129 4.20 -10.11 -11.22
N LEU A 130 4.67 -9.07 -10.53
CA LEU A 130 6.10 -8.80 -10.35
C LEU A 130 6.39 -8.24 -8.94
N PRO A 131 7.36 -8.79 -8.19
CA PRO A 131 7.87 -8.16 -6.98
C PRO A 131 8.90 -7.08 -7.37
N GLN A 132 8.43 -5.88 -7.73
CA GLN A 132 9.28 -4.81 -8.28
C GLN A 132 9.96 -3.97 -7.17
N PRO A 133 11.30 -3.93 -7.12
CA PRO A 133 12.00 -2.93 -6.33
C PRO A 133 11.68 -1.51 -6.82
N CYS A 134 11.17 -0.69 -5.93
CA CYS A 134 10.79 0.70 -6.18
C CYS A 134 11.62 1.62 -5.28
N ILE A 135 11.87 2.83 -5.75
CA ILE A 135 12.62 3.86 -5.04
C ILE A 135 11.80 5.15 -4.97
N ARG A 136 11.73 5.75 -3.78
CA ARG A 136 11.09 7.05 -3.52
C ARG A 136 12.04 7.94 -2.71
N PHE A 137 12.70 8.90 -3.38
CA PHE A 137 13.67 9.83 -2.79
C PHE A 137 13.20 11.30 -2.78
N GLY A 138 11.90 11.56 -2.92
CA GLY A 138 11.38 12.93 -3.00
C GLY A 138 10.90 13.32 -4.39
N GLY A 139 9.98 14.30 -4.45
CA GLY A 139 9.24 14.74 -5.63
C GLY A 139 7.82 15.18 -5.23
N LYS A 140 7.09 15.89 -6.11
CA LYS A 140 5.70 16.30 -5.83
C LYS A 140 4.83 15.06 -5.57
N GLY A 141 4.45 14.84 -4.32
CA GLY A 141 3.55 13.77 -3.89
C GLY A 141 4.20 12.43 -3.49
N PHE A 142 5.54 12.32 -3.48
CA PHE A 142 6.25 11.06 -3.16
C PHE A 142 7.53 11.27 -2.33
N ASN A 143 7.47 12.11 -1.28
CA ASN A 143 8.62 12.36 -0.40
C ASN A 143 8.54 11.58 0.91
N ASP A 144 9.01 10.32 0.89
CA ASP A 144 9.01 9.49 2.10
C ASP A 144 10.29 9.65 2.94
N ILE A 145 11.34 10.32 2.43
CA ILE A 145 12.69 10.29 3.02
C ILE A 145 12.72 10.82 4.45
N ASP A 146 12.02 11.93 4.70
CA ASP A 146 11.97 12.57 6.01
C ASP A 146 11.19 11.75 7.04
N ASN A 147 10.40 10.77 6.57
CA ASN A 147 9.61 9.87 7.40
C ASN A 147 10.34 8.53 7.70
N VAL A 148 11.40 8.19 6.94
CA VAL A 148 12.18 6.96 7.13
C VAL A 148 12.91 6.97 8.47
N GLY A 149 12.78 5.87 9.22
CA GLY A 149 13.33 5.72 10.57
C GLY A 149 12.52 6.41 11.68
N ARG A 150 11.51 7.22 11.33
CA ARG A 150 10.73 7.99 12.32
C ARG A 150 9.34 7.42 12.57
N THR A 151 8.71 6.94 11.49
CA THR A 151 7.31 6.49 11.43
C THR A 151 7.16 4.97 11.47
N GLY A 152 8.28 4.22 11.43
CA GLY A 152 8.30 2.76 11.47
C GLY A 152 7.77 2.02 10.25
N ARG A 153 7.17 2.72 9.27
CA ARG A 153 6.56 2.12 8.07
C ARG A 153 7.15 2.56 6.73
N HIS A 154 7.83 3.69 6.69
CA HIS A 154 8.34 4.27 5.44
C HIS A 154 9.74 3.75 5.13
N LEU A 155 9.98 3.51 3.84
CA LEU A 155 11.22 3.00 3.28
C LEU A 155 11.58 3.85 2.06
N THR A 156 12.86 4.11 1.83
CA THR A 156 13.30 4.75 0.58
C THR A 156 13.27 3.78 -0.59
N SER A 157 13.57 2.51 -0.32
CA SER A 157 13.51 1.39 -1.27
C SER A 157 12.64 0.28 -0.69
N PHE A 158 11.70 -0.21 -1.48
CA PHE A 158 10.76 -1.26 -1.07
C PHE A 158 10.33 -2.09 -2.27
N ILE A 159 9.80 -3.29 -2.05
CA ILE A 159 9.21 -4.13 -3.08
C ILE A 159 7.72 -3.82 -3.18
N MET A 160 7.34 -3.23 -4.30
CA MET A 160 5.94 -3.16 -4.69
C MET A 160 5.58 -4.46 -5.42
N GLY A 161 4.76 -5.29 -4.79
CA GLY A 161 4.15 -6.44 -5.44
C GLY A 161 3.12 -5.93 -6.45
N GLY A 162 3.52 -5.84 -7.72
CA GLY A 162 2.66 -5.39 -8.80
C GLY A 162 1.78 -6.52 -9.29
N GLN A 163 0.47 -6.36 -9.19
CA GLN A 163 -0.52 -7.25 -9.78
C GLN A 163 -1.21 -6.50 -10.91
N HIS A 164 -1.05 -6.99 -12.15
CA HIS A 164 -1.47 -6.26 -13.33
C HIS A 164 -2.29 -7.12 -14.31
N ALA A 165 -3.34 -6.50 -14.85
CA ALA A 165 -4.11 -7.03 -15.96
C ALA A 165 -4.43 -5.90 -16.95
N PHE A 166 -4.16 -6.14 -18.23
CA PHE A 166 -4.29 -5.15 -19.30
C PHE A 166 -5.52 -5.48 -20.15
N ASN A 167 -6.37 -4.47 -20.40
CA ASN A 167 -7.62 -4.65 -21.12
C ASN A 167 -7.71 -3.64 -22.27
N SER A 168 -7.87 -4.13 -23.49
CA SER A 168 -8.10 -3.28 -24.66
C SER A 168 -8.85 -4.05 -25.74
N LYS A 169 -10.04 -3.58 -26.11
CA LYS A 169 -10.82 -4.16 -27.21
C LYS A 169 -10.08 -4.01 -28.54
N LYS A 170 -9.45 -2.86 -28.76
CA LYS A 170 -8.72 -2.52 -29.99
C LYS A 170 -7.49 -3.38 -30.21
N LEU A 171 -6.72 -3.65 -29.14
CA LEU A 171 -5.49 -4.45 -29.21
C LEU A 171 -5.71 -5.94 -28.91
N GLY A 172 -6.95 -6.33 -28.58
CA GLY A 172 -7.32 -7.71 -28.29
C GLY A 172 -6.88 -8.22 -26.92
N TYR A 173 -6.45 -7.34 -26.00
CA TYR A 173 -6.07 -7.73 -24.64
C TYR A 173 -7.31 -7.92 -23.76
N LYS A 174 -7.38 -9.10 -23.13
CA LYS A 174 -8.47 -9.51 -22.24
C LYS A 174 -7.89 -10.02 -20.93
N GLY A 175 -7.59 -9.10 -20.03
CA GLY A 175 -7.32 -9.40 -18.63
C GLY A 175 -8.62 -9.49 -17.83
N TYR A 176 -8.49 -9.46 -16.49
CA TYR A 176 -9.62 -9.27 -15.60
C TYR A 176 -9.77 -7.81 -15.19
N TRP A 177 -10.86 -7.50 -14.48
CA TRP A 177 -11.17 -6.16 -13.98
C TRP A 177 -11.51 -6.17 -12.47
N MET A 178 -12.24 -5.16 -11.99
CA MET A 178 -12.52 -4.91 -10.58
C MET A 178 -12.99 -6.13 -9.78
N ASP A 179 -14.00 -6.86 -10.26
CA ASP A 179 -14.60 -7.96 -9.47
C ASP A 179 -13.57 -9.03 -9.11
N ARG A 180 -12.86 -9.56 -10.11
CA ARG A 180 -11.82 -10.56 -9.91
C ARG A 180 -10.61 -10.00 -9.18
N CYS A 181 -10.27 -8.73 -9.39
CA CYS A 181 -9.18 -8.08 -8.66
C CYS A 181 -9.42 -8.08 -7.16
N ILE A 182 -10.57 -7.54 -6.73
CA ILE A 182 -10.89 -7.42 -5.32
C ILE A 182 -11.16 -8.80 -4.69
N GLU A 183 -11.71 -9.75 -5.45
CA GLU A 183 -11.82 -11.14 -5.00
C GLU A 183 -10.44 -11.73 -4.65
N LEU A 184 -9.47 -11.64 -5.56
CA LEU A 184 -8.11 -12.14 -5.35
C LEU A 184 -7.43 -11.45 -4.16
N ASP A 185 -7.54 -10.12 -4.09
CA ASP A 185 -6.93 -9.34 -3.02
C ASP A 185 -7.52 -9.75 -1.66
N PHE A 186 -8.85 -9.92 -1.59
CA PHE A 186 -9.53 -10.38 -0.39
C PHE A 186 -9.17 -11.82 -0.02
N GLN A 187 -9.04 -12.72 -1.00
CA GLN A 187 -8.60 -14.10 -0.79
C GLN A 187 -7.17 -14.17 -0.22
N PHE A 188 -6.25 -13.35 -0.73
CA PHE A 188 -4.89 -13.29 -0.18
C PHE A 188 -4.92 -12.85 1.30
N LEU A 189 -5.64 -11.77 1.61
CA LEU A 189 -5.75 -11.25 2.98
C LEU A 189 -6.37 -12.27 3.94
N THR A 190 -7.43 -12.96 3.52
CA THR A 190 -8.22 -13.83 4.40
C THR A 190 -7.71 -15.26 4.47
N GLN A 191 -7.26 -15.84 3.35
CA GLN A 191 -6.86 -17.24 3.28
C GLN A 191 -5.35 -17.42 3.48
N VAL A 192 -4.53 -16.53 2.91
CA VAL A 192 -3.06 -16.65 3.01
C VAL A 192 -2.55 -16.00 4.30
N LEU A 193 -2.93 -14.73 4.54
CA LEU A 193 -2.56 -14.01 5.76
C LEU A 193 -3.43 -14.36 6.98
N ALA A 194 -4.51 -15.12 6.79
CA ALA A 194 -5.43 -15.53 7.86
C ALA A 194 -6.06 -14.34 8.62
N ILE A 195 -6.27 -13.21 7.95
CA ILE A 195 -6.93 -12.06 8.54
C ILE A 195 -8.44 -12.33 8.66
N PRO A 196 -9.05 -12.18 9.85
CA PRO A 196 -10.49 -12.25 9.99
C PRO A 196 -11.19 -11.24 9.07
N GLU A 197 -12.15 -11.71 8.27
CA GLU A 197 -12.88 -10.89 7.28
C GLU A 197 -13.45 -9.60 7.88
N SER A 198 -13.95 -9.65 9.12
CA SER A 198 -14.54 -8.52 9.85
C SER A 198 -13.54 -7.41 10.24
N LYS A 199 -12.23 -7.68 10.17
CA LYS A 199 -11.20 -6.67 10.41
C LYS A 199 -10.88 -5.84 9.17
N ILE A 200 -11.15 -6.37 7.98
CA ILE A 200 -10.77 -5.75 6.71
C ILE A 200 -11.74 -4.62 6.39
N THR A 201 -11.18 -3.49 5.97
CA THR A 201 -11.92 -2.36 5.41
C THR A 201 -11.35 -2.02 4.04
N LEU A 202 -12.23 -1.78 3.06
CA LEU A 202 -11.82 -1.31 1.74
C LEU A 202 -12.26 0.14 1.59
N ARG A 203 -11.32 1.06 1.69
CA ARG A 203 -11.55 2.51 1.61
C ARG A 203 -11.56 2.97 0.16
N GLU A 204 -12.54 3.79 -0.22
CA GLU A 204 -12.65 4.39 -1.55
C GLU A 204 -11.68 5.58 -1.68
N ASP A 205 -10.86 5.61 -2.73
CA ASP A 205 -10.07 6.80 -3.07
C ASP A 205 -9.84 6.91 -4.59
N ILE A 206 -9.08 7.92 -5.01
CA ILE A 206 -8.55 8.07 -6.36
C ILE A 206 -7.04 8.04 -6.33
N TRP A 207 -6.51 7.28 -7.27
CA TRP A 207 -5.10 7.29 -7.57
C TRP A 207 -4.83 8.09 -8.85
N LEU A 208 -3.76 8.88 -8.83
CA LEU A 208 -3.27 9.70 -9.94
C LEU A 208 -1.74 9.61 -9.94
N GLY A 209 -1.13 9.26 -11.07
CA GLY A 209 0.32 9.17 -11.21
C GLY A 209 0.75 8.79 -12.63
N GLY A 210 1.92 9.26 -13.04
CA GLY A 210 2.50 8.94 -14.36
C GLY A 210 1.61 9.37 -15.55
N GLY A 211 0.77 10.39 -15.38
CA GLY A 211 -0.18 10.84 -16.41
C GLY A 211 -1.50 10.07 -16.48
N ASN A 212 -1.73 9.09 -15.61
CA ASN A 212 -2.95 8.29 -15.58
C ASN A 212 -3.67 8.36 -14.22
N PHE A 213 -4.98 8.10 -14.21
CA PHE A 213 -5.77 8.02 -12.98
C PHE A 213 -6.96 7.06 -13.08
N GLY A 214 -7.52 6.74 -11.91
CA GLY A 214 -8.70 5.91 -11.77
C GLY A 214 -9.18 5.81 -10.31
N PRO A 215 -10.38 5.26 -10.07
CA PRO A 215 -10.82 4.92 -8.73
C PRO A 215 -9.92 3.81 -8.17
N CYS A 216 -9.72 3.80 -6.87
CA CYS A 216 -9.01 2.75 -6.17
C CYS A 216 -9.70 2.34 -4.87
N LEU A 217 -9.44 1.10 -4.45
CA LEU A 217 -9.85 0.55 -3.17
C LEU A 217 -8.59 0.22 -2.36
N GLU A 218 -8.42 0.92 -1.25
CA GLU A 218 -7.32 0.71 -0.32
C GLU A 218 -7.76 -0.24 0.79
N SER A 219 -7.13 -1.42 0.88
CA SER A 219 -7.48 -2.39 1.92
C SER A 219 -6.63 -2.17 3.16
N PHE A 220 -7.31 -1.88 4.27
CA PHE A 220 -6.72 -1.68 5.58
C PHE A 220 -7.04 -2.85 6.51
N CYS A 221 -6.08 -3.16 7.39
CA CYS A 221 -6.29 -4.02 8.55
C CYS A 221 -5.47 -3.52 9.75
N ASP A 222 -6.11 -3.45 10.92
CA ASP A 222 -5.47 -3.05 12.19
C ASP A 222 -4.63 -1.73 12.07
N GLY A 223 -5.11 -0.79 11.26
CA GLY A 223 -4.47 0.50 11.04
C GLY A 223 -3.50 0.55 9.86
N LEU A 224 -3.15 -0.58 9.26
CA LEU A 224 -2.17 -0.68 8.18
C LEU A 224 -2.84 -0.84 6.82
N GLU A 225 -2.50 0.03 5.87
CA GLU A 225 -2.80 -0.18 4.45
C GLU A 225 -1.86 -1.27 3.90
N ILE A 226 -2.43 -2.41 3.48
CA ILE A 226 -1.67 -3.56 2.97
C ILE A 226 -1.62 -3.57 1.44
N VAL A 227 -2.71 -3.17 0.79
CA VAL A 227 -2.84 -3.16 -0.67
C VAL A 227 -3.66 -1.97 -1.15
N ASN A 228 -3.24 -1.40 -2.26
CA ASN A 228 -3.96 -0.37 -3.01
C ASN A 228 -4.32 -0.91 -4.40
N SER A 229 -5.61 -1.12 -4.65
CA SER A 229 -6.11 -1.70 -5.90
C SER A 229 -6.66 -0.59 -6.80
N VAL A 230 -5.87 -0.16 -7.79
CA VAL A 230 -6.20 0.94 -8.70
C VAL A 230 -6.78 0.42 -10.00
N PHE A 231 -7.87 1.04 -10.46
CA PHE A 231 -8.53 0.73 -11.72
C PHE A 231 -8.31 1.85 -12.72
N MET A 232 -7.11 1.86 -13.29
CA MET A 232 -6.64 2.91 -14.18
C MET A 232 -7.45 2.92 -15.49
N GLN A 233 -8.11 4.04 -15.76
CA GLN A 233 -9.05 4.14 -16.89
C GLN A 233 -9.12 5.52 -17.55
N TYR A 234 -8.37 6.51 -17.04
CA TYR A 234 -8.23 7.83 -17.66
C TYR A 234 -6.76 8.25 -17.78
N GLU A 235 -6.47 9.04 -18.80
CA GLU A 235 -5.21 9.75 -18.96
C GLU A 235 -5.41 11.27 -18.90
N VAL A 236 -4.43 11.95 -18.34
CA VAL A 236 -4.35 13.41 -18.26
C VAL A 236 -3.60 13.92 -19.49
N LEU A 237 -4.20 14.89 -20.18
CA LEU A 237 -3.65 15.52 -21.37
C LEU A 237 -2.79 16.75 -20.99
N PRO A 238 -1.91 17.24 -21.89
CA PRO A 238 -1.02 18.37 -21.60
C PRO A 238 -1.73 19.68 -21.22
N ASP A 239 -3.01 19.83 -21.55
CA ASP A 239 -3.86 20.97 -21.22
C ASP A 239 -4.64 20.79 -19.90
N ASP A 240 -4.25 19.82 -19.06
CA ASP A 240 -4.94 19.40 -17.83
C ASP A 240 -6.35 18.83 -18.05
N SER A 241 -6.82 18.66 -19.30
CA SER A 241 -8.03 17.90 -19.56
C SER A 241 -7.76 16.39 -19.44
N HIS A 242 -8.82 15.57 -19.47
CA HIS A 242 -8.68 14.13 -19.39
C HIS A 242 -9.54 13.41 -20.42
N ARG A 243 -9.12 12.21 -20.81
CA ARG A 243 -9.93 11.32 -21.63
C ARG A 243 -9.83 9.89 -21.13
N GLN A 244 -10.83 9.09 -21.50
CA GLN A 244 -10.83 7.66 -21.21
C GLN A 244 -9.73 6.97 -22.01
N MET A 245 -9.04 6.03 -21.37
CA MET A 245 -7.96 5.27 -22.01
C MET A 245 -8.52 4.16 -22.91
N GLU A 246 -7.86 3.94 -24.06
CA GLU A 246 -8.09 2.77 -24.92
C GLU A 246 -7.63 1.45 -24.29
N MET A 247 -6.65 1.53 -23.39
CA MET A 247 -6.20 0.43 -22.56
C MET A 247 -6.50 0.73 -21.09
N THR A 248 -7.44 0.02 -20.50
CA THR A 248 -7.66 0.09 -19.05
C THR A 248 -6.79 -0.95 -18.35
N VAL A 249 -6.33 -0.62 -17.15
CA VAL A 249 -5.35 -1.44 -16.43
C VAL A 249 -5.79 -1.65 -14.98
N VAL A 250 -5.78 -2.91 -14.55
CA VAL A 250 -5.75 -3.24 -13.13
C VAL A 250 -4.33 -2.98 -12.66
N ASP A 251 -4.15 -2.01 -11.78
CA ASP A 251 -2.88 -1.57 -11.23
C ASP A 251 -2.91 -1.73 -9.71
N VAL A 252 -2.50 -2.89 -9.21
CA VAL A 252 -2.51 -3.17 -7.78
C VAL A 252 -1.08 -3.09 -7.25
N GLY A 253 -0.90 -2.24 -6.24
CA GLY A 253 0.33 -2.11 -5.47
C GLY A 253 0.21 -2.78 -4.11
N TRP A 254 0.89 -3.91 -3.94
CA TRP A 254 1.06 -4.56 -2.64
C TRP A 254 2.33 -4.06 -1.96
N GLY A 255 2.22 -3.58 -0.71
CA GLY A 255 3.40 -3.30 0.10
C GLY A 255 3.97 -4.60 0.66
N VAL A 256 4.91 -5.24 -0.03
CA VAL A 256 5.42 -6.57 0.36
C VAL A 256 6.06 -6.54 1.74
N GLU A 257 6.81 -5.50 2.08
CA GLU A 257 7.36 -5.33 3.42
C GLU A 257 6.26 -5.15 4.47
N ARG A 258 5.15 -4.47 4.13
CA ARG A 258 3.98 -4.31 5.02
C ARG A 258 3.24 -5.63 5.23
N ILE A 259 3.16 -6.51 4.22
CA ILE A 259 2.63 -7.87 4.36
C ILE A 259 3.47 -8.62 5.42
N GLY A 260 4.79 -8.64 5.28
CA GLY A 260 5.70 -9.32 6.22
C GLY A 260 5.66 -8.71 7.61
N TRP A 261 5.54 -7.39 7.70
CA TRP A 261 5.39 -6.67 8.97
C TRP A 261 4.08 -7.00 9.67
N TYR A 262 2.96 -7.02 8.95
CA TYR A 262 1.68 -7.42 9.51
C TYR A 262 1.71 -8.89 9.97
N ALA A 263 2.31 -9.77 9.16
CA ALA A 263 2.44 -11.18 9.47
C ALA A 263 3.16 -11.43 10.81
N THR A 264 4.29 -10.76 11.00
CA THR A 264 5.19 -10.95 12.15
C THR A 264 4.84 -10.10 13.37
N GLY A 265 4.20 -8.94 13.18
CA GLY A 265 3.85 -8.02 14.26
C GLY A 265 5.05 -7.40 14.96
N THR A 266 6.21 -7.29 14.31
CA THR A 266 7.41 -6.65 14.88
C THR A 266 7.17 -5.16 15.18
N PRO A 267 8.03 -4.51 16.01
CA PRO A 267 7.86 -3.09 16.33
C PRO A 267 7.75 -2.20 15.09
N SER A 268 8.59 -2.44 14.07
CA SER A 268 8.55 -1.70 12.81
C SER A 268 8.72 -2.62 11.61
N VAL A 269 8.50 -2.06 10.41
CA VAL A 269 8.76 -2.74 9.14
C VAL A 269 10.24 -3.13 9.01
N TYR A 270 11.15 -2.38 9.63
CA TYR A 270 12.59 -2.64 9.54
C TYR A 270 12.98 -3.95 10.24
N GLU A 271 12.38 -4.25 11.39
CA GLU A 271 12.58 -5.54 12.06
C GLU A 271 12.04 -6.72 11.24
N ALA A 272 10.90 -6.54 10.57
CA ALA A 272 10.31 -7.58 9.72
C ALA A 272 11.15 -7.83 8.46
N THR A 273 11.72 -6.78 7.87
CA THR A 273 12.43 -6.88 6.58
C THR A 273 13.92 -7.16 6.75
N PHE A 274 14.58 -6.51 7.71
CA PHE A 274 16.04 -6.48 7.86
C PHE A 274 16.53 -7.06 9.20
N GLY A 275 15.76 -7.96 9.81
CA GLY A 275 16.04 -8.52 11.14
C GLY A 275 17.50 -8.92 11.41
N PRO A 276 18.14 -9.72 10.55
CA PRO A 276 19.55 -10.10 10.73
C PRO A 276 20.52 -8.90 10.68
N VAL A 277 20.29 -7.94 9.79
CA VAL A 277 21.11 -6.73 9.63
C VAL A 277 20.96 -5.84 10.86
N LEU A 278 19.73 -5.57 11.30
CA LEU A 278 19.47 -4.79 12.51
C LEU A 278 20.06 -5.44 13.76
N THR A 279 19.95 -6.77 13.88
CA THR A 279 20.56 -7.51 15.00
C THR A 279 22.08 -7.31 15.02
N LYS A 280 22.73 -7.42 13.86
CA LYS A 280 24.16 -7.17 13.73
C LYS A 280 24.52 -5.72 14.10
N MET A 281 23.79 -4.74 13.58
CA MET A 281 24.02 -3.32 13.88
C MET A 281 23.88 -3.04 15.38
N LYS A 282 22.78 -3.46 16.01
CA LYS A 282 22.52 -3.30 17.45
C LYS A 282 23.66 -3.90 18.30
N LYS A 283 24.14 -5.10 17.92
CA LYS A 283 25.28 -5.75 18.59
C LYS A 283 26.59 -4.96 18.43
N THR A 284 26.87 -4.45 17.22
CA THR A 284 28.10 -3.70 16.94
C THR A 284 28.19 -2.40 17.74
N VAL A 285 27.07 -1.69 17.92
CA VAL A 285 27.06 -0.43 18.69
C VAL A 285 26.82 -0.64 20.20
N GLY A 286 26.59 -1.88 20.65
CA GLY A 286 26.28 -2.18 22.06
C GLY A 286 24.92 -1.65 22.53
N LEU A 287 23.98 -1.44 21.61
CA LEU A 287 22.67 -0.86 21.90
C LEU A 287 21.73 -1.93 22.49
N LYS A 288 21.18 -1.67 23.67
CA LYS A 288 20.09 -2.44 24.26
C LYS A 288 18.81 -1.63 24.16
N LEU A 289 17.83 -2.17 23.45
CA LEU A 289 16.53 -1.52 23.24
C LEU A 289 15.48 -2.17 24.14
N ASP A 290 14.62 -1.34 24.70
CA ASP A 290 13.41 -1.79 25.39
C ASP A 290 12.33 -2.07 24.33
N THR A 291 12.12 -3.36 24.04
CA THR A 291 11.13 -3.80 23.05
C THR A 291 9.71 -3.38 23.41
N ASP A 292 9.36 -3.33 24.70
CA ASP A 292 8.01 -2.97 25.13
C ASP A 292 7.77 -1.47 24.91
N LEU A 293 8.77 -0.64 25.21
CA LEU A 293 8.73 0.78 24.88
C LEU A 293 8.66 1.01 23.37
N LEU A 294 9.45 0.30 22.58
CA LEU A 294 9.40 0.39 21.12
C LEU A 294 8.03 -0.01 20.57
N ASN A 295 7.42 -1.08 21.07
CA ASN A 295 6.07 -1.48 20.66
C ASN A 295 5.05 -0.37 20.96
N LYS A 296 5.07 0.20 22.18
CA LYS A 296 4.17 1.31 22.55
C LYS A 296 4.38 2.54 21.67
N TYR A 297 5.63 2.88 21.38
CA TYR A 297 5.96 3.99 20.49
C TYR A 297 5.46 3.73 19.06
N TYR A 298 5.80 2.57 18.48
CA TYR A 298 5.50 2.31 17.08
C TYR A 298 4.01 2.11 16.79
N VAL A 299 3.23 1.65 17.77
CA VAL A 299 1.75 1.69 17.72
C VAL A 299 1.26 3.10 17.37
N LEU A 300 1.86 4.14 17.94
CA LEU A 300 1.48 5.53 17.71
C LEU A 300 2.30 6.23 16.63
N SER A 301 3.44 5.69 16.24
CA SER A 301 4.30 6.25 15.18
C SER A 301 3.59 6.37 13.83
N GLY A 302 2.54 5.57 13.64
CA GLY A 302 1.58 5.68 12.56
C GLY A 302 1.07 7.11 12.31
N LEU A 303 0.83 7.83 13.41
CA LEU A 303 0.27 9.18 13.46
C LEU A 303 1.32 10.27 13.18
N LEU A 304 2.60 9.89 13.13
CA LEU A 304 3.69 10.81 12.81
C LEU A 304 3.81 10.84 11.28
N ASN A 305 3.52 11.98 10.67
CA ASN A 305 3.83 12.25 9.27
C ASN A 305 4.54 13.60 9.18
N VAL A 306 5.86 13.59 9.00
CA VAL A 306 6.72 14.77 9.12
C VAL A 306 6.38 15.85 8.08
N ASP A 307 5.74 15.47 6.97
CA ASP A 307 5.28 16.41 5.95
C ASP A 307 3.97 17.12 6.33
N GLU A 308 3.22 16.58 7.28
CA GLU A 308 1.90 17.06 7.69
C GLU A 308 1.88 17.65 9.10
N VAL A 309 2.82 17.25 9.96
CA VAL A 309 2.83 17.59 11.39
C VAL A 309 4.21 18.01 11.89
N ASP A 310 4.22 18.85 12.93
CA ASP A 310 5.44 19.11 13.72
C ASP A 310 5.79 17.87 14.54
N ILE A 311 6.87 17.19 14.13
CA ILE A 311 7.29 15.92 14.75
C ILE A 311 7.62 16.06 16.23
N LYS A 312 8.11 17.23 16.69
CA LYS A 312 8.44 17.45 18.09
C LYS A 312 7.15 17.47 18.91
N VAL A 313 6.15 18.20 18.43
CA VAL A 313 4.83 18.28 19.08
C VAL A 313 4.17 16.91 19.13
N GLU A 314 4.21 16.15 18.04
CA GLU A 314 3.59 14.82 18.03
C GLU A 314 4.36 13.80 18.89
N ARG A 315 5.69 13.86 18.92
CA ARG A 315 6.48 13.01 19.84
C ARG A 315 6.20 13.34 21.30
N GLN A 316 5.96 14.59 21.66
CA GLN A 316 5.51 14.96 23.01
C GLN A 316 4.14 14.36 23.34
N LYS A 317 3.19 14.39 22.39
CA LYS A 317 1.89 13.72 22.55
C LYS A 317 2.03 12.21 22.70
N VAL A 318 2.92 11.58 21.93
CA VAL A 318 3.23 10.15 22.05
C VAL A 318 3.83 9.84 23.42
N ALA A 319 4.83 10.63 23.87
CA ALA A 319 5.45 10.48 25.18
C ALA A 319 4.40 10.55 26.32
N GLN A 320 3.49 11.53 26.24
CA GLN A 320 2.38 11.66 27.18
C GLN A 320 1.44 10.44 27.16
N LYS A 321 1.09 9.92 25.97
CA LYS A 321 0.23 8.75 25.82
C LYS A 321 0.85 7.47 26.37
N ILE A 322 2.16 7.29 26.21
CA ILE A 322 2.87 6.09 26.68
C ILE A 322 3.37 6.22 28.13
N GLY A 323 3.26 7.41 28.73
CA GLY A 323 3.59 7.67 30.13
C GLY A 323 5.09 7.78 30.41
N ILE A 324 5.87 8.30 29.46
CA ILE A 324 7.32 8.52 29.60
C ILE A 324 7.66 10.01 29.46
N ASP A 325 8.76 10.44 30.07
CA ASP A 325 9.30 11.78 29.82
C ASP A 325 9.74 11.94 28.35
N TYR A 326 9.51 13.11 27.78
CA TYR A 326 9.86 13.37 26.38
C TYR A 326 11.36 13.28 26.11
N HIS A 327 12.20 13.79 27.01
CA HIS A 327 13.66 13.72 26.83
C HIS A 327 14.18 12.31 27.04
N GLU A 328 13.54 11.55 27.93
CA GLU A 328 13.83 10.12 28.04
C GLU A 328 13.46 9.35 26.77
N LEU A 329 12.27 9.62 26.18
CA LEU A 329 11.88 9.04 24.90
C LEU A 329 12.87 9.38 23.78
N GLU A 330 13.26 10.65 23.68
CA GLU A 330 14.21 11.15 22.68
C GLU A 330 15.61 10.53 22.84
N ARG A 331 16.03 10.19 24.07
CA ARG A 331 17.30 9.49 24.33
C ARG A 331 17.25 8.02 23.92
N VAL A 332 16.08 7.38 23.97
CA VAL A 332 15.94 5.94 23.72
C VAL A 332 15.69 5.61 22.24
N LEU A 333 15.02 6.52 21.50
CA LEU A 333 14.73 6.38 20.06
C LEU A 333 15.92 6.73 19.18
#